data_AF-A0AAX2AHK0-F1
#
_entry.id   AF-A0AAX2AHK0-F1
#
_cell.length_a   1.000
_cell.length_b   1.000
_cell.length_c   1.000
_cell.angle_alpha   90.00
_cell.angle_beta   90.00
_cell.angle_gamma   90.00
#
_symmetry.space_group_name_H-M   'P 1'
#
loop_
_entity.id
_entity.type
_entity.pdbx_description
1 polymer ?
#
loop_
_entity_poly.entity_id
_entity_poly.type
_entity_poly.pdbx_seq_one_letter_code
_entity_poly.pdbx_strand_id
1 'polypeptide(L)'
;MKKYQVFTVLALLLISFCFTIPIIGFHGVMNKIKNHNTDAIPSYSYSIWNFYEKFQYQSPNTPKKAIGSLENMLQARAEIGVASIPVWKVSLEAPNYPKEAFPDGIPVFFHFDGYSGDVQEMNTINHYIGMYPMEHGGQFERKIVPYFFLLLTLMMLGYLYLKNKYSWLLMVVPIILPIAFLADYAGWLYWYGHNMQEWGAFTIKPFMPTVFGDGKVAQFTTHSYPTVGYYILVIVSILSILAVFSKLKEQRK
;
A
#
# COMPACT_ATOMS: atom_id res chain seq x y z
N MET A 1 -4.56 -31.34 -10.77
CA MET A 1 -4.63 -30.61 -9.48
C MET A 1 -6.07 -30.63 -8.96
N LYS A 2 -6.27 -30.79 -7.65
CA LYS A 2 -7.59 -30.67 -7.02
C LYS A 2 -8.05 -29.20 -7.03
N LYS A 3 -9.37 -28.96 -7.03
CA LYS A 3 -9.94 -27.59 -7.11
C LYS A 3 -9.37 -26.63 -6.05
N TYR A 4 -9.25 -27.06 -4.79
CA TYR A 4 -8.67 -26.21 -3.74
C TYR A 4 -7.21 -25.82 -4.01
N GLN A 5 -6.43 -26.68 -4.67
CA GLN A 5 -5.04 -26.38 -5.01
C GLN A 5 -4.98 -25.30 -6.09
N VAL A 6 -5.88 -25.35 -7.08
CA VAL A 6 -5.97 -24.32 -8.12
C VAL A 6 -6.28 -22.95 -7.51
N PHE A 7 -7.33 -22.86 -6.68
CA PHE A 7 -7.69 -21.59 -6.02
C PHE A 7 -6.58 -21.04 -5.13
N THR A 8 -5.92 -21.92 -4.35
CA THR A 8 -4.80 -21.52 -3.48
C THR A 8 -3.60 -21.03 -4.29
N VAL A 9 -3.22 -21.73 -5.36
CA VAL A 9 -2.10 -21.33 -6.22
C VAL A 9 -2.37 -19.99 -6.90
N LEU A 10 -3.58 -19.76 -7.40
CA LEU A 10 -3.96 -18.46 -7.98
C LEU A 10 -3.86 -17.34 -6.95
N ALA A 11 -4.41 -17.53 -5.75
CA ALA A 11 -4.31 -16.55 -4.67
C ALA A 11 -2.86 -16.29 -4.25
N LEU A 12 -2.04 -17.35 -4.18
CA LEU A 12 -0.63 -17.28 -3.82
C LEU A 12 0.18 -16.48 -4.85
N LEU A 13 -0.06 -16.71 -6.15
CA LEU A 13 0.60 -15.97 -7.22
C LEU A 13 0.25 -14.48 -7.16
N LEU A 14 -1.02 -14.14 -6.92
CA LEU A 14 -1.46 -12.76 -6.76
C LEU A 14 -0.80 -12.07 -5.56
N ILE A 15 -0.82 -12.69 -4.37
CA ILE A 15 -0.17 -12.13 -3.18
C ILE A 15 1.35 -12.02 -3.36
N SER A 16 1.96 -13.03 -3.98
CA SER A 16 3.41 -13.05 -4.18
C SER A 16 3.85 -11.94 -5.12
N PHE A 17 3.18 -11.80 -6.26
CA PHE A 17 3.49 -10.81 -7.27
C PHE A 17 3.15 -9.39 -6.79
N CYS A 18 2.00 -9.15 -6.19
CA CYS A 18 1.56 -7.77 -5.92
C CYS A 18 2.16 -7.19 -4.64
N PHE A 19 2.48 -8.06 -3.67
CA PHE A 19 2.87 -7.63 -2.33
C PHE A 19 4.17 -8.29 -1.87
N THR A 20 4.24 -9.62 -1.79
CA THR A 20 5.36 -10.29 -1.09
C THR A 20 6.73 -10.00 -1.73
N ILE A 21 6.86 -10.20 -3.04
CA ILE A 21 8.11 -9.97 -3.77
C ILE A 21 8.55 -8.50 -3.71
N PRO A 22 7.72 -7.51 -4.06
CA PRO A 22 8.16 -6.12 -4.02
C PRO A 22 8.41 -5.60 -2.60
N ILE A 23 7.59 -6.00 -1.62
CA ILE A 23 7.77 -5.60 -0.21
C ILE A 23 9.10 -6.13 0.34
N ILE A 24 9.40 -7.42 0.15
CA ILE A 24 10.65 -8.02 0.64
C ILE A 24 11.84 -7.48 -0.17
N GLY A 25 11.69 -7.41 -1.49
CA GLY A 25 12.73 -6.96 -2.41
C GLY A 25 13.13 -5.50 -2.24
N PHE A 26 12.23 -4.66 -1.71
CA PHE A 26 12.46 -3.25 -1.45
C PHE A 26 12.56 -2.92 0.06
N HIS A 27 12.59 -3.94 0.92
CA HIS A 27 12.60 -3.73 2.36
C HIS A 27 13.82 -2.94 2.84
N GLY A 28 13.55 -1.86 3.57
CA GLY A 28 14.59 -1.00 4.15
C GLY A 28 15.35 -0.15 3.13
N VAL A 29 14.96 -0.13 1.85
CA VAL A 29 15.56 0.74 0.83
C VAL A 29 15.22 2.20 1.13
N MET A 30 13.96 2.51 1.46
CA MET A 30 13.55 3.88 1.82
C MET A 30 14.35 4.46 2.99
N ASN A 31 14.67 3.65 4.00
CA ASN A 31 15.51 4.09 5.12
C ASN A 31 16.95 4.39 4.69
N LYS A 32 17.51 3.60 3.75
CA LYS A 32 18.85 3.83 3.20
C LYS A 32 18.89 5.13 2.39
N ILE A 33 17.87 5.38 1.56
CA ILE A 33 17.71 6.62 0.80
C ILE A 33 17.65 7.81 1.75
N LYS A 34 16.80 7.75 2.79
CA LYS A 34 16.66 8.81 3.80
C LYS A 34 17.97 9.10 4.55
N ASN A 35 18.79 8.08 4.80
CA ASN A 35 20.07 8.22 5.49
C ASN A 35 21.25 8.51 4.55
N HIS A 36 20.99 8.85 3.28
CA HIS A 36 22.02 9.09 2.25
C HIS A 36 23.02 7.93 2.06
N ASN A 37 22.60 6.70 2.38
CA ASN A 37 23.41 5.48 2.26
C ASN A 37 22.96 4.67 1.04
N THR A 38 23.02 5.29 -0.14
CA THR A 38 22.55 4.68 -1.40
C THR A 38 23.43 3.52 -1.86
N ASP A 39 24.71 3.54 -1.52
CA ASP A 39 25.67 2.48 -1.90
C ASP A 39 25.36 1.14 -1.24
N ALA A 40 24.63 1.15 -0.12
CA ALA A 40 24.17 -0.05 0.56
C ALA A 40 22.86 -0.63 0.00
N ILE A 41 22.29 -0.05 -1.06
CA ILE A 41 21.07 -0.58 -1.71
C ILE A 41 21.44 -1.82 -2.53
N PRO A 42 20.82 -2.99 -2.27
CA PRO A 42 21.10 -4.19 -3.05
C PRO A 42 20.75 -4.01 -4.53
N SER A 43 21.59 -4.56 -5.42
CA SER A 43 21.40 -4.43 -6.87
C SER A 43 20.04 -4.97 -7.36
N TYR A 44 19.53 -6.04 -6.74
CA TYR A 44 18.23 -6.60 -7.09
C TYR A 44 17.06 -5.64 -6.78
N SER A 45 17.19 -4.74 -5.79
CA SER A 45 16.15 -3.78 -5.43
C SER A 45 15.90 -2.78 -6.56
N TYR A 46 16.93 -2.42 -7.33
CA TYR A 46 16.79 -1.58 -8.52
C TYR A 46 15.92 -2.25 -9.58
N SER A 47 16.23 -3.51 -9.91
CA SER A 47 15.46 -4.26 -10.91
C SER A 47 14.01 -4.48 -10.49
N ILE A 48 13.77 -4.77 -9.21
CA ILE A 48 12.42 -4.90 -8.66
C ILE A 48 11.68 -3.58 -8.78
N TRP A 49 12.24 -2.49 -8.23
CA TRP A 49 11.58 -1.18 -8.27
C TRP A 49 11.30 -0.72 -9.71
N ASN A 50 12.27 -0.81 -10.62
CA ASN A 50 12.11 -0.43 -12.03
C ASN A 50 11.01 -1.23 -12.75
N PHE A 51 10.80 -2.49 -12.35
CA PHE A 51 9.74 -3.32 -12.91
C PHE A 51 8.37 -2.85 -12.40
N TYR A 52 8.22 -2.64 -11.09
CA TYR A 52 6.93 -2.27 -10.49
C TYR A 52 6.51 -0.83 -10.78
N GLU A 53 7.48 0.09 -10.94
CA GLU A 53 7.24 1.49 -11.28
C GLU A 53 6.40 1.66 -12.56
N LYS A 54 6.46 0.69 -13.48
CA LYS A 54 5.65 0.68 -14.71
C LYS A 54 4.14 0.67 -14.45
N PHE A 55 3.73 0.22 -13.27
CA PHE A 55 2.33 0.15 -12.86
C PHE A 55 1.94 1.28 -11.91
N GLN A 56 2.88 2.15 -11.55
CA GLN A 56 2.67 3.22 -10.58
C GLN A 56 2.37 4.55 -11.26
N TYR A 57 1.84 5.47 -10.47
CA TYR A 57 1.60 6.85 -10.88
C TYR A 57 2.92 7.59 -11.10
N GLN A 58 2.99 8.36 -12.18
CA GLN A 58 4.13 9.20 -12.50
C GLN A 58 3.77 10.65 -12.22
N SER A 59 4.43 11.25 -11.24
CA SER A 59 4.21 12.65 -10.90
C SER A 59 4.63 13.58 -12.05
N PRO A 60 3.84 14.64 -12.35
CA PRO A 60 4.25 15.74 -13.22
C PRO A 60 5.57 16.40 -12.79
N ASN A 61 5.90 16.33 -11.49
CA ASN A 61 7.12 16.91 -10.92
C ASN A 61 8.35 16.02 -11.15
N THR A 62 8.16 14.75 -11.53
CA THR A 62 9.27 13.82 -11.76
C THR A 62 10.00 14.16 -13.06
N PRO A 63 11.34 14.34 -13.05
CA PRO A 63 12.11 14.58 -14.26
C PRO A 63 11.92 13.44 -15.27
N LYS A 64 11.50 13.76 -16.51
CA LYS A 64 11.18 12.76 -17.55
C LYS A 64 12.30 11.76 -17.85
N LYS A 65 13.56 12.18 -17.68
CA LYS A 65 14.75 11.31 -17.88
C LYS A 65 14.99 10.33 -16.72
N ALA A 66 14.36 10.56 -15.58
CA ALA A 66 14.49 9.74 -14.38
C ALA A 66 13.43 8.65 -14.27
N ILE A 67 12.25 8.87 -14.86
CA ILE A 67 11.11 7.94 -14.82
C ILE A 67 11.53 6.52 -15.22
N GLY A 68 11.16 5.55 -14.39
CA GLY A 68 11.39 4.12 -14.64
C GLY A 68 12.79 3.60 -14.29
N SER A 69 13.67 4.44 -13.74
CA SER A 69 14.99 4.02 -13.24
C SER A 69 15.25 4.56 -11.84
N LEU A 70 15.30 3.68 -10.85
CA LEU A 70 15.62 4.03 -9.46
C LEU A 70 16.96 4.77 -9.37
N GLU A 71 17.95 4.37 -10.17
CA GLU A 71 19.25 5.05 -10.22
C GLU A 71 19.11 6.50 -10.68
N ASN A 72 18.38 6.74 -11.77
CA ASN A 72 18.19 8.09 -12.28
C ASN A 72 17.31 8.93 -11.34
N MET A 73 16.34 8.31 -10.67
CA MET A 73 15.51 8.96 -9.65
C MET A 73 16.36 9.43 -8.48
N LEU A 74 17.30 8.59 -8.00
CA LEU A 74 18.24 8.95 -6.95
C LEU A 74 19.17 10.09 -7.39
N GLN A 75 19.75 10.01 -8.59
CA GLN A 75 20.62 11.05 -9.13
C GLN A 75 19.90 12.39 -9.30
N ALA A 76 18.66 12.35 -9.77
CA ALA A 76 17.83 13.54 -9.96
C ALA A 76 17.20 14.05 -8.65
N ARG A 77 17.39 13.35 -7.52
CA ARG A 77 16.72 13.60 -6.23
C ARG A 77 15.20 13.71 -6.38
N ALA A 78 14.65 12.90 -7.28
CA ALA A 78 13.21 12.78 -7.47
C ALA A 78 12.57 12.05 -6.29
N GLU A 79 11.30 12.27 -6.08
CA GLU A 79 10.51 11.57 -5.06
C GLU A 79 10.38 10.09 -5.41
N ILE A 80 10.69 9.21 -4.46
CA ILE A 80 10.70 7.74 -4.66
C ILE A 80 9.68 7.11 -3.73
N GLY A 81 8.71 6.39 -4.29
CA GLY A 81 7.76 5.56 -3.56
C GLY A 81 8.26 4.13 -3.33
N VAL A 82 7.55 3.38 -2.51
CA VAL A 82 7.78 1.93 -2.34
C VAL A 82 7.35 1.13 -3.59
N ALA A 83 7.95 -0.04 -3.80
CA ALA A 83 7.75 -0.82 -5.03
C ALA A 83 6.43 -1.63 -5.07
N SER A 84 5.77 -1.89 -3.93
CA SER A 84 4.59 -2.76 -3.89
C SER A 84 3.42 -2.17 -4.68
N ILE A 85 2.39 -2.97 -5.00
CA ILE A 85 1.19 -2.43 -5.66
C ILE A 85 0.39 -1.60 -4.65
N PRO A 86 -0.04 -0.37 -5.00
CA PRO A 86 -0.85 0.44 -4.10
C PRO A 86 -2.18 -0.23 -3.80
N VAL A 87 -2.69 -0.03 -2.59
CA VAL A 87 -3.96 -0.57 -2.11
C VAL A 87 -5.05 0.50 -2.15
N TRP A 88 -4.73 1.73 -1.76
CA TRP A 88 -5.68 2.85 -1.72
C TRP A 88 -5.07 4.10 -2.34
N LYS A 89 -5.90 4.95 -2.97
CA LYS A 89 -5.53 6.28 -3.46
C LYS A 89 -6.28 7.31 -2.64
N VAL A 90 -5.57 8.33 -2.18
CA VAL A 90 -6.15 9.58 -1.70
C VAL A 90 -5.60 10.71 -2.55
N SER A 91 -6.45 11.60 -3.02
CA SER A 91 -5.99 12.84 -3.62
C SER A 91 -6.68 14.05 -3.00
N LEU A 92 -5.94 15.16 -2.92
CA LEU A 92 -6.43 16.44 -2.43
C LEU A 92 -6.42 17.47 -3.55
N GLU A 93 -7.60 17.95 -3.92
CA GLU A 93 -7.73 19.13 -4.77
C GLU A 93 -7.55 20.38 -3.90
N ALA A 94 -6.58 21.20 -4.28
CA ALA A 94 -6.27 22.46 -3.63
C ALA A 94 -6.48 23.62 -4.62
N PRO A 95 -7.06 24.77 -4.20
CA PRO A 95 -7.28 25.91 -5.09
C PRO A 95 -6.02 26.42 -5.80
N ASN A 96 -4.85 26.25 -5.18
CA ASN A 96 -3.58 26.77 -5.66
C ASN A 96 -2.83 25.80 -6.61
N TYR A 97 -3.37 24.61 -6.88
CA TYR A 97 -2.72 23.61 -7.74
C TYR A 97 -3.39 23.58 -9.13
N PRO A 98 -2.61 23.63 -10.22
CA PRO A 98 -3.16 23.68 -11.56
C PRO A 98 -3.81 22.35 -11.95
N LYS A 99 -5.05 22.41 -12.45
CA LYS A 99 -5.81 21.23 -12.88
C LYS A 99 -5.18 20.52 -14.08
N GLU A 100 -4.38 21.24 -14.87
CA GLU A 100 -3.66 20.68 -16.01
C GLU A 100 -2.58 19.68 -15.55
N ALA A 101 -1.96 19.91 -14.39
CA ALA A 101 -0.97 19.00 -13.82
C ALA A 101 -1.63 17.97 -12.87
N PHE A 102 -2.62 18.41 -12.10
CA PHE A 102 -3.30 17.61 -11.08
C PHE A 102 -4.81 17.60 -11.31
N PRO A 103 -5.30 16.85 -12.32
CA PRO A 103 -6.71 16.88 -12.71
C PRO A 103 -7.66 16.38 -11.60
N ASP A 104 -7.21 15.42 -10.79
CA ASP A 104 -7.95 14.88 -9.64
C ASP A 104 -7.35 15.32 -8.29
N GLY A 105 -6.58 16.41 -8.29
CA GLY A 105 -5.77 16.84 -7.14
C GLY A 105 -4.46 16.06 -6.98
N ILE A 106 -3.72 16.38 -5.92
CA ILE A 106 -2.40 15.82 -5.60
C ILE A 106 -2.58 14.39 -5.08
N PRO A 107 -2.15 13.36 -5.81
CA PRO A 107 -2.42 11.97 -5.44
C PRO A 107 -1.30 11.39 -4.56
N VAL A 108 -1.71 10.69 -3.51
CA VAL A 108 -0.87 9.79 -2.73
C VAL A 108 -1.50 8.40 -2.71
N PHE A 109 -0.62 7.41 -2.67
CA PHE A 109 -1.02 6.02 -2.69
C PHE A 109 -0.56 5.33 -1.41
N PHE A 110 -1.47 4.58 -0.81
CA PHE A 110 -1.23 3.79 0.40
C PHE A 110 -0.83 2.39 -0.01
N HIS A 111 0.33 1.97 0.47
CA HIS A 111 0.85 0.62 0.33
C HIS A 111 0.92 -0.02 1.72
N PHE A 112 1.00 -1.35 1.79
CA PHE A 112 1.22 -2.02 3.08
C PHE A 112 2.55 -1.61 3.72
N ASP A 113 3.58 -1.38 2.91
CA ASP A 113 4.96 -1.11 3.36
C ASP A 113 5.37 0.37 3.27
N GLY A 114 4.47 1.26 2.86
CA GLY A 114 4.80 2.69 2.70
C GLY A 114 3.81 3.47 1.85
N TYR A 115 4.34 4.46 1.15
CA TYR A 115 3.59 5.38 0.32
C TYR A 115 4.28 5.58 -1.03
N SER A 116 3.52 6.04 -2.02
CA SER A 116 4.02 6.55 -3.30
C SER A 116 3.13 7.70 -3.79
N GLY A 117 3.48 8.33 -4.91
CA GLY A 117 2.84 9.56 -5.40
C GLY A 117 3.54 10.82 -4.90
N ASP A 118 2.81 11.93 -4.84
CA ASP A 118 3.32 13.23 -4.40
C ASP A 118 3.21 13.39 -2.87
N VAL A 119 3.90 12.53 -2.13
CA VAL A 119 3.87 12.48 -0.66
C VAL A 119 4.46 13.75 -0.06
N GLN A 120 5.49 14.34 -0.68
CA GLN A 120 6.07 15.60 -0.22
C GLN A 120 5.07 16.77 -0.32
N GLU A 121 4.34 16.87 -1.43
CA GLU A 121 3.30 17.90 -1.60
C GLU A 121 2.13 17.68 -0.64
N MET A 122 1.72 16.42 -0.46
CA MET A 122 0.72 16.05 0.54
C MET A 122 1.16 16.40 1.96
N ASN A 123 2.41 16.12 2.32
CA ASN A 123 2.96 16.47 3.63
C ASN A 123 3.06 17.98 3.84
N THR A 124 3.31 18.74 2.78
CA THR A 124 3.27 20.20 2.81
C THR A 124 1.86 20.69 3.16
N ILE A 125 0.83 20.14 2.52
CA ILE A 125 -0.57 20.44 2.86
C ILE A 125 -0.88 20.01 4.30
N ASN A 126 -0.53 18.78 4.68
CA ASN A 126 -0.72 18.27 6.04
C ASN A 126 -0.12 19.21 7.09
N HIS A 127 1.11 19.68 6.87
CA HIS A 127 1.76 20.64 7.75
C HIS A 127 0.94 21.94 7.90
N TYR A 128 0.46 22.51 6.79
CA TYR A 128 -0.37 23.73 6.81
C TYR A 128 -1.70 23.58 7.54
N ILE A 129 -2.30 22.39 7.51
CA ILE A 129 -3.56 22.11 8.21
C ILE A 129 -3.37 21.58 9.62
N GLY A 130 -2.13 21.42 10.10
CA GLY A 130 -1.84 20.90 11.44
C GLY A 130 -1.95 19.38 11.55
N MET A 131 -1.93 18.63 10.45
CA MET A 131 -1.81 17.17 10.45
C MET A 131 -0.33 16.76 10.54
N TYR A 132 -0.10 15.60 11.16
CA TYR A 132 1.21 14.96 11.12
C TYR A 132 1.61 14.56 9.68
N PRO A 133 2.91 14.43 9.38
CA PRO A 133 3.37 13.80 8.14
C PRO A 133 2.85 12.37 7.98
N MET A 134 2.67 11.91 6.75
CA MET A 134 2.14 10.58 6.43
C MET A 134 2.98 9.44 7.02
N GLU A 135 4.29 9.63 7.14
CA GLU A 135 5.22 8.64 7.69
C GLU A 135 5.10 8.49 9.21
N HIS A 136 4.32 9.34 9.87
CA HIS A 136 4.09 9.25 11.31
C HIS A 136 3.20 8.05 11.68
N GLY A 137 2.15 7.80 10.90
CA GLY A 137 1.21 6.71 11.14
C GLY A 137 1.76 5.38 10.63
N GLY A 138 1.31 4.27 11.20
CA GLY A 138 1.61 2.92 10.68
C GLY A 138 3.06 2.47 10.84
N GLN A 139 3.87 3.09 11.71
CA GLN A 139 5.31 2.80 11.79
C GLN A 139 5.61 1.37 12.22
N PHE A 140 4.85 0.86 13.20
CA PHE A 140 5.01 -0.51 13.68
C PHE A 140 4.55 -1.50 12.61
N GLU A 141 3.38 -1.25 12.03
CA GLU A 141 2.75 -2.03 10.96
C GLU A 141 3.71 -2.17 9.77
N ARG A 142 4.22 -1.05 9.24
CA ARG A 142 5.17 -1.06 8.11
C ARG A 142 6.47 -1.82 8.44
N LYS A 143 6.92 -1.81 9.70
CA LYS A 143 8.12 -2.55 10.12
C LYS A 143 7.88 -4.06 10.09
N ILE A 144 6.68 -4.53 10.44
CA ILE A 144 6.35 -5.96 10.48
C ILE A 144 5.84 -6.52 9.15
N VAL A 145 5.35 -5.67 8.25
CA VAL A 145 4.73 -6.03 6.96
C VAL A 145 5.55 -7.01 6.09
N PRO A 146 6.88 -6.87 5.92
CA PRO A 146 7.66 -7.85 5.15
C PRO A 146 7.61 -9.26 5.75
N TYR A 147 7.69 -9.36 7.08
CA TYR A 147 7.58 -10.64 7.79
C TYR A 147 6.16 -11.20 7.74
N PHE A 148 5.15 -10.33 7.81
CA PHE A 148 3.75 -10.71 7.66
C PHE A 148 3.48 -11.32 6.28
N PHE A 149 3.91 -10.70 5.18
CA PHE A 149 3.68 -11.23 3.84
C PHE A 149 4.52 -12.48 3.53
N LEU A 150 5.72 -12.58 4.11
CA LEU A 150 6.49 -13.83 4.07
C LEU A 150 5.74 -14.96 4.78
N LEU A 151 5.27 -14.71 6.00
CA LEU A 151 4.50 -15.70 6.77
C LEU A 151 3.20 -16.07 6.05
N LEU A 152 2.48 -15.10 5.49
CA LEU A 152 1.25 -15.33 4.71
C LEU A 152 1.51 -16.27 3.53
N THR A 153 2.59 -16.02 2.77
CA THR A 153 3.04 -16.88 1.68
C THR A 153 3.34 -18.30 2.17
N LEU A 154 4.05 -18.45 3.29
CA LEU A 154 4.33 -19.74 3.89
C LEU A 154 3.08 -20.46 4.41
N MET A 155 2.11 -19.75 4.96
CA MET A 155 0.83 -20.30 5.40
C MET A 155 0.02 -20.85 4.22
N MET A 156 -0.02 -20.11 3.11
CA MET A 156 -0.71 -20.54 1.88
C MET A 156 -0.02 -21.74 1.22
N LEU A 157 1.33 -21.77 1.22
CA LEU A 157 2.09 -22.95 0.83
C LEU A 157 1.78 -24.14 1.77
N GLY A 158 1.83 -23.93 3.08
CA GLY A 158 1.47 -24.93 4.08
C GLY A 158 0.06 -25.49 3.87
N TYR A 159 -0.90 -24.65 3.49
CA TYR A 159 -2.26 -25.06 3.16
C TYR A 159 -2.32 -26.05 1.99
N LEU A 160 -1.42 -25.95 1.00
CA LEU A 160 -1.35 -26.88 -0.12
C LEU A 160 -0.91 -28.29 0.30
N TYR A 161 0.01 -28.39 1.26
CA TYR A 161 0.66 -29.65 1.62
C TYR A 161 0.03 -30.33 2.86
N LEU A 162 -0.49 -29.56 3.82
CA LEU A 162 -1.05 -30.09 5.05
C LEU A 162 -2.42 -30.76 4.80
N LYS A 163 -2.54 -32.04 5.16
CA LYS A 163 -3.78 -32.83 5.00
C LYS A 163 -4.70 -32.80 6.22
N ASN A 164 -4.34 -32.07 7.27
CA ASN A 164 -5.08 -31.99 8.53
C ASN A 164 -6.46 -31.31 8.37
N LYS A 165 -7.45 -31.73 9.18
CA LYS A 165 -8.80 -31.15 9.27
C LYS A 165 -8.81 -29.68 9.70
N TYR A 166 -7.77 -29.23 10.41
CA TYR A 166 -7.61 -27.84 10.83
C TYR A 166 -6.83 -26.96 9.85
N SER A 167 -6.45 -27.48 8.68
CA SER A 167 -5.66 -26.69 7.71
C SER A 167 -6.38 -25.41 7.23
N TRP A 168 -7.71 -25.35 7.31
CA TRP A 168 -8.48 -24.15 6.97
C TRP A 168 -8.08 -22.91 7.78
N LEU A 169 -7.54 -23.07 9.00
CA LEU A 169 -7.06 -21.95 9.84
C LEU A 169 -5.97 -21.13 9.15
N LEU A 170 -5.16 -21.77 8.28
CA LEU A 170 -4.11 -21.10 7.52
C LEU A 170 -4.65 -20.12 6.47
N MET A 171 -5.92 -20.25 6.09
CA MET A 171 -6.57 -19.38 5.12
C MET A 171 -7.39 -18.27 5.79
N VAL A 172 -7.51 -18.25 7.12
CA VAL A 172 -8.26 -17.18 7.82
C VAL A 172 -7.65 -15.82 7.55
N VAL A 173 -6.32 -15.70 7.62
CA VAL A 173 -5.61 -14.43 7.41
C VAL A 173 -5.87 -13.84 6.01
N PRO A 174 -5.64 -14.54 4.88
CA PRO A 174 -5.93 -13.97 3.56
C PRO A 174 -7.42 -13.71 3.33
N ILE A 175 -8.33 -14.42 4.01
CA ILE A 175 -9.77 -14.17 3.95
C ILE A 175 -10.13 -12.81 4.57
N ILE A 176 -9.61 -12.51 5.75
CA ILE A 176 -9.97 -11.29 6.48
C ILE A 176 -9.15 -10.07 6.05
N LEU A 177 -8.06 -10.26 5.28
CA LEU A 177 -7.09 -9.21 4.95
C LEU A 177 -7.71 -7.93 4.34
N PRO A 178 -8.69 -7.97 3.41
CA PRO A 178 -9.31 -6.75 2.88
C PRO A 178 -10.01 -5.92 3.97
N ILE A 179 -10.72 -6.59 4.88
CA ILE A 179 -11.46 -5.95 5.97
C ILE A 179 -10.48 -5.41 7.01
N ALA A 180 -9.45 -6.20 7.35
CA ALA A 180 -8.41 -5.78 8.28
C ALA A 180 -7.66 -4.54 7.77
N PHE A 181 -7.34 -4.48 6.47
CA PHE A 181 -6.75 -3.30 5.84
C PHE A 181 -7.65 -2.06 5.98
N LEU A 182 -8.95 -2.17 5.64
CA LEU A 182 -9.86 -1.02 5.77
C LEU A 182 -10.01 -0.54 7.21
N ALA A 183 -10.06 -1.47 8.17
CA ALA A 183 -10.17 -1.12 9.58
C ALA A 183 -8.91 -0.38 10.07
N ASP A 184 -7.72 -0.87 9.73
CA ASP A 184 -6.45 -0.23 10.08
C ASP A 184 -6.29 1.13 9.40
N TYR A 185 -6.55 1.20 8.09
CA TYR A 185 -6.53 2.43 7.31
C TYR A 185 -7.49 3.50 7.88
N ALA A 186 -8.75 3.14 8.14
CA ALA A 186 -9.73 4.05 8.73
C ALA A 186 -9.34 4.46 10.15
N GLY A 187 -8.75 3.56 10.94
CA GLY A 187 -8.23 3.84 12.28
C GLY A 187 -7.13 4.89 12.26
N TRP A 188 -6.17 4.76 11.33
CA TRP A 188 -5.12 5.76 11.14
C TRP A 188 -5.67 7.09 10.67
N LEU A 189 -6.59 7.11 9.70
CA LEU A 189 -7.23 8.36 9.28
C LEU A 189 -7.94 9.06 10.44
N TYR A 190 -8.71 8.31 11.23
CA TYR A 190 -9.35 8.83 12.44
C TYR A 190 -8.31 9.44 13.38
N TRP A 191 -7.23 8.71 13.67
CA TRP A 191 -6.16 9.18 14.53
C TRP A 191 -5.56 10.50 14.01
N TYR A 192 -5.22 10.58 12.73
CA TYR A 192 -4.69 11.80 12.12
C TYR A 192 -5.63 13.00 12.27
N GLY A 193 -6.92 12.81 11.97
CA GLY A 193 -7.91 13.89 12.05
C GLY A 193 -8.30 14.29 13.48
N HIS A 194 -7.93 13.51 14.50
CA HIS A 194 -8.21 13.79 15.92
C HIS A 194 -6.95 14.14 16.74
N ASN A 195 -5.76 13.98 16.16
CA ASN A 195 -4.48 14.35 16.79
C ASN A 195 -3.84 15.54 16.05
N MET A 196 -4.68 16.52 15.72
CA MET A 196 -4.30 17.77 15.05
C MET A 196 -3.42 18.63 15.95
N GLN A 197 -2.60 19.46 15.33
CA GLN A 197 -1.49 20.17 15.97
C GLN A 197 -1.63 21.68 15.82
N GLU A 198 -1.18 22.42 16.84
CA GLU A 198 -1.38 23.87 16.90
C GLU A 198 -0.48 24.66 15.95
N TRP A 199 0.52 24.02 15.33
CA TRP A 199 1.41 24.68 14.35
C TRP A 199 0.75 24.92 12.98
N GLY A 200 -0.43 24.36 12.73
CA GLY A 200 -1.14 24.55 11.47
C GLY A 200 -1.46 26.03 11.23
N ALA A 201 -1.33 26.48 9.99
CA ALA A 201 -1.72 27.83 9.59
C ALA A 201 -3.23 28.08 9.76
N PHE A 202 -4.03 27.01 9.77
CA PHE A 202 -5.48 27.05 9.99
C PHE A 202 -5.87 26.18 11.18
N THR A 203 -6.71 26.71 12.07
CA THR A 203 -7.30 25.91 13.15
C THR A 203 -8.48 25.10 12.61
N ILE A 204 -8.21 23.83 12.27
CA ILE A 204 -9.24 22.89 11.84
C ILE A 204 -9.74 22.10 13.05
N LYS A 205 -11.06 22.04 13.23
CA LYS A 205 -11.66 21.19 14.27
C LYS A 205 -11.39 19.72 13.96
N PRO A 206 -11.20 18.86 14.98
CA PRO A 206 -11.09 17.43 14.76
C PRO A 206 -12.17 16.90 13.82
N PHE A 207 -11.76 16.06 12.87
CA PHE A 207 -12.64 15.54 11.83
C PHE A 207 -12.23 14.13 11.45
N MET A 208 -13.10 13.44 10.72
CA MET A 208 -12.77 12.15 10.11
C MET A 208 -12.36 12.40 8.65
N PRO A 209 -11.08 12.17 8.27
CA PRO A 209 -10.71 12.18 6.87
C PRO A 209 -11.51 11.16 6.07
N THR A 210 -11.81 11.48 4.81
CA THR A 210 -12.66 10.64 3.96
C THR A 210 -12.04 9.26 3.74
N VAL A 211 -12.66 8.23 4.32
CA VAL A 211 -12.23 6.84 4.14
C VAL A 211 -12.53 6.33 2.74
N PHE A 212 -13.71 6.65 2.20
CA PHE A 212 -14.15 6.24 0.88
C PHE A 212 -15.08 7.29 0.27
N GLY A 213 -14.92 7.56 -1.02
CA GLY A 213 -15.69 8.53 -1.77
C GLY A 213 -15.06 9.92 -1.76
N ASP A 214 -15.91 10.90 -2.08
CA ASP A 214 -15.54 12.30 -2.10
C ASP A 214 -15.91 12.97 -0.77
N GLY A 215 -15.03 13.83 -0.28
CA GLY A 215 -15.32 14.65 0.90
C GLY A 215 -14.62 15.99 0.84
N LYS A 216 -14.70 16.73 1.94
CA LYS A 216 -14.08 18.05 2.07
C LYS A 216 -13.41 18.23 3.40
N VAL A 217 -12.26 18.87 3.38
CA VAL A 217 -11.51 19.28 4.56
C VAL A 217 -11.08 20.72 4.35
N ALA A 218 -11.63 21.65 5.13
CA ALA A 218 -11.47 23.08 4.90
C ALA A 218 -11.81 23.47 3.43
N GLN A 219 -10.83 24.01 2.69
CA GLN A 219 -10.98 24.41 1.29
C GLN A 219 -10.54 23.31 0.30
N PHE A 220 -10.14 22.14 0.81
CA PHE A 220 -9.66 21.03 0.00
C PHE A 220 -10.81 20.04 -0.26
N THR A 221 -10.91 19.57 -1.51
CA THR A 221 -11.74 18.41 -1.85
C THR A 221 -10.87 17.17 -1.76
N THR A 222 -11.35 16.12 -1.12
CA THR A 222 -10.64 14.85 -0.97
C THR A 222 -11.33 13.78 -1.79
N HIS A 223 -10.58 13.03 -2.58
CA HIS A 223 -11.04 11.85 -3.30
C HIS A 223 -10.33 10.62 -2.72
N SER A 224 -11.10 9.64 -2.23
CA SER A 224 -10.55 8.48 -1.53
C SER A 224 -11.13 7.19 -2.09
N TYR A 225 -10.33 6.43 -2.83
CA TYR A 225 -10.82 5.27 -3.59
C TYR A 225 -9.86 4.09 -3.57
N PRO A 226 -10.39 2.85 -3.61
CA PRO A 226 -9.58 1.65 -3.77
C PRO A 226 -8.82 1.69 -5.09
N THR A 227 -7.61 1.15 -5.08
CA THR A 227 -6.82 0.92 -6.29
C THR A 227 -6.73 -0.57 -6.57
N VAL A 228 -5.96 -0.94 -7.61
CA VAL A 228 -5.82 -2.32 -8.08
C VAL A 228 -5.43 -3.28 -6.95
N GLY A 229 -4.55 -2.86 -6.02
CA GLY A 229 -4.15 -3.70 -4.89
C GLY A 229 -5.32 -4.09 -3.99
N TYR A 230 -6.26 -3.19 -3.69
CA TYR A 230 -7.42 -3.53 -2.86
C TYR A 230 -8.34 -4.56 -3.54
N TYR A 231 -8.59 -4.40 -4.84
CA TYR A 231 -9.36 -5.38 -5.60
C TYR A 231 -8.66 -6.75 -5.65
N ILE A 232 -7.33 -6.79 -5.74
CA ILE A 232 -6.55 -8.02 -5.63
C ILE A 232 -6.73 -8.67 -4.25
N LEU A 233 -6.73 -7.90 -3.16
CA LEU A 233 -7.00 -8.44 -1.82
C LEU A 233 -8.39 -9.10 -1.76
N VAL A 234 -9.41 -8.46 -2.33
CA VAL A 234 -10.78 -9.02 -2.39
C VAL A 234 -10.80 -10.33 -3.20
N ILE A 235 -10.13 -10.37 -4.35
CA ILE A 235 -10.01 -11.58 -5.17
C ILE A 235 -9.29 -12.70 -4.40
N VAL A 236 -8.19 -12.39 -3.71
CA VAL A 236 -7.44 -13.34 -2.88
C VAL A 236 -8.30 -13.88 -1.74
N SER A 237 -9.10 -13.03 -1.10
CA SER A 237 -10.03 -13.44 -0.05
C SER A 237 -11.06 -14.42 -0.60
N ILE A 238 -11.71 -14.10 -1.73
CA ILE A 238 -12.69 -14.98 -2.40
C ILE A 238 -12.05 -16.31 -2.79
N LEU A 239 -10.87 -16.29 -3.43
CA LEU A 239 -10.15 -17.51 -3.81
C LEU A 239 -9.79 -18.36 -2.58
N SER A 240 -9.44 -17.72 -1.46
CA SER A 240 -9.13 -18.41 -0.21
C SER A 240 -10.37 -19.07 0.41
N ILE A 241 -11.52 -18.40 0.38
CA ILE A 241 -12.82 -18.98 0.78
C ILE A 241 -13.16 -20.20 -0.09
N LEU A 242 -13.05 -20.06 -1.41
CA LEU A 242 -13.31 -21.15 -2.37
C LEU A 242 -12.35 -22.33 -2.16
N ALA A 243 -11.09 -22.06 -1.85
CA ALA A 243 -10.10 -23.08 -1.53
C ALA A 243 -10.48 -23.85 -0.26
N VAL A 244 -10.93 -23.16 0.81
CA VAL A 244 -11.39 -23.79 2.05
C VAL A 244 -12.59 -24.69 1.80
N PHE A 245 -13.65 -24.16 1.18
CA PHE A 245 -14.85 -24.96 0.90
C PHE A 245 -14.56 -26.16 0.01
N SER A 246 -13.73 -25.98 -1.02
CA SER A 246 -13.36 -27.08 -1.90
C SER A 246 -12.55 -28.16 -1.18
N LYS A 247 -11.67 -27.82 -0.24
CA LYS A 247 -10.86 -28.81 0.49
C LYS A 247 -11.67 -29.55 1.53
N LEU A 248 -12.55 -28.85 2.24
CA LEU A 248 -13.48 -29.49 3.20
C LEU A 248 -14.40 -30.49 2.51
N LYS A 249 -14.91 -30.16 1.32
CA LYS A 249 -15.72 -31.11 0.52
C LYS A 249 -14.93 -32.34 0.10
N GLU A 250 -13.65 -32.19 -0.19
CA GLU A 250 -12.77 -33.29 -0.57
C GLU A 250 -12.39 -34.17 0.61
N GLN A 251 -12.20 -33.60 1.81
CA GLN A 251 -11.88 -34.36 3.03
C GLN A 251 -13.08 -35.15 3.59
N ARG A 252 -14.30 -34.81 3.16
CA ARG A 252 -15.53 -35.55 3.51
C ARG A 252 -15.82 -36.72 2.57
N LYS A 253 -15.11 -36.82 1.45
CA LYS A 253 -15.17 -37.96 0.52
C LYS A 253 -14.14 -39.00 0.94
#